data_AF-A0A959XJV3-F1
#
_entry.id   AF-A0A959XJV3-F1
#
_cell.length_a   1.000
_cell.length_b   1.000
_cell.length_c   1.000
_cell.angle_alpha   90.00
_cell.angle_beta   90.00
_cell.angle_gamma   90.00
#
_symmetry.space_group_name_H-M   'P 1'
#
loop_
_entity.id
_entity.type
_entity.pdbx_description
1 polymer ?
#
loop_
_entity_poly.entity_id
_entity_poly.type
_entity_poly.pdbx_seq_one_letter_code
_entity_poly.pdbx_strand_id
1 'polypeptide(L)'
;MSRRRRGERQRAMRQRVASAKALRRRARAGATRRSAVLTATALGFAGLAVTGSPATASGAAGPASCGGPTPSSDPSAPVGVGGAAYFAADDGVHGRELWRSDGSGAELVKDVRPGGESSDVSNLTAVGDLVFFTADDGVHGKELWRSDGTSAGTVLVKDISSGDDYYGGPASLTAVGERLFFTIDDDAHGRELWRSDGTRAGTALVKDIDPDDTSYYSGPNNLTAVGDALFFAADDGVHGRELWTSDGTKAGTVQVDDIRAGSYDGDPEYLTAVGSGIYFTARDGVHGRELWSSDGTAAGTHLVRDIRPGSPSSGPGELTDVGGKLFFNADDGVHGRELWTSDGSDAGTVLVADLDPNDEDEYYGGASSLTDVAGTLFFTTDDGVHGRELWTSDGTEAGTVLVEDINPGGYGSDPAYLIAVGPKLFFAARDGVHGAELWTSDGTEAGTVLVEDISSSNDTYYSGPGGMADVGGTLFFSIDDGVHGREPWTSDGTADGTSMVADINAGGGFRVASKVKQDTREGSVRVKVSVEGAGRLAVTPAGGSPIRRSAQELPEAGRTTVTIEPTRAGMRVLREKGKLRVQARFSFTPCGGAASSVVRGYTLRLR
;
A
#
# COMPACT_ATOMS: atom_id res chain seq x y z
N MET A 1 -23.18 40.73 -5.39
CA MET A 1 -24.44 40.35 -4.69
C MET A 1 -24.66 41.21 -3.45
N SER A 2 -25.91 41.50 -3.04
CA SER A 2 -26.18 42.42 -1.91
C SER A 2 -25.77 41.83 -0.54
N ARG A 3 -25.24 42.67 0.37
CA ARG A 3 -24.80 42.30 1.74
C ARG A 3 -25.82 41.47 2.52
N ARG A 4 -27.12 41.65 2.22
CA ARG A 4 -28.22 40.92 2.85
C ARG A 4 -28.25 39.43 2.45
N ARG A 5 -27.98 39.11 1.18
CA ARG A 5 -27.87 37.71 0.71
C ARG A 5 -26.62 37.00 1.25
N ARG A 6 -25.51 37.73 1.47
CA ARG A 6 -24.29 37.19 2.11
C ARG A 6 -24.54 36.82 3.58
N GLY A 7 -25.26 37.67 4.32
CA GLY A 7 -25.64 37.39 5.72
C GLY A 7 -26.62 36.24 5.89
N GLU A 8 -27.56 36.06 4.96
CA GLU A 8 -28.52 34.94 4.96
C GLU A 8 -27.84 33.62 4.62
N ARG A 9 -26.90 33.60 3.65
CA ARG A 9 -26.10 32.42 3.32
C ARG A 9 -25.17 31.99 4.47
N GLN A 10 -24.47 32.93 5.11
CA GLN A 10 -23.64 32.61 6.28
C GLN A 10 -24.45 32.04 7.47
N ARG A 11 -25.69 32.51 7.66
CA ARG A 11 -26.58 31.95 8.69
C ARG A 11 -27.07 30.54 8.34
N ALA A 12 -27.42 30.30 7.08
CA ALA A 12 -27.82 28.98 6.61
C ALA A 12 -26.67 27.96 6.71
N MET A 13 -25.44 28.38 6.41
CA MET A 13 -24.24 27.54 6.54
C MET A 13 -23.93 27.21 8.01
N ARG A 14 -23.97 28.19 8.92
CA ARG A 14 -23.80 27.94 10.36
C ARG A 14 -24.86 26.98 10.93
N GLN A 15 -26.10 27.04 10.43
CA GLN A 15 -27.16 26.10 10.81
C GLN A 15 -26.94 24.68 10.28
N ARG A 16 -26.38 24.53 9.08
CA ARG A 16 -26.03 23.21 8.52
C ARG A 16 -24.88 22.56 9.29
N VAL A 17 -23.83 23.32 9.61
CA VAL A 17 -22.69 22.85 10.43
C VAL A 17 -23.15 22.43 11.82
N ALA A 18 -24.02 23.22 12.46
CA ALA A 18 -24.58 22.87 13.77
C ALA A 18 -25.44 21.60 13.72
N SER A 19 -26.21 21.41 12.64
CA SER A 19 -27.06 20.22 12.43
C SER A 19 -26.23 18.95 12.19
N ALA A 20 -25.13 19.05 11.44
CA ALA A 20 -24.18 17.96 11.23
C ALA A 20 -23.49 17.55 12.56
N LYS A 21 -23.06 18.52 13.38
CA LYS A 21 -22.51 18.25 14.72
C LYS A 21 -23.53 17.57 15.64
N ALA A 22 -24.81 17.91 15.55
CA ALA A 22 -25.88 17.29 16.35
C ALA A 22 -26.20 15.85 15.92
N LEU A 23 -26.20 15.56 14.61
CA LEU A 23 -26.35 14.21 14.06
C LEU A 23 -25.18 13.29 14.49
N ARG A 24 -23.94 13.79 14.50
CA ARG A 24 -22.75 13.06 14.97
C ARG A 24 -22.82 12.68 16.46
N ARG A 25 -23.35 13.56 17.32
CA ARG A 25 -23.58 13.23 18.74
C ARG A 25 -24.61 12.13 18.94
N ARG A 26 -25.63 12.04 18.07
CA ARG A 26 -26.64 10.96 18.12
C ARG A 26 -26.09 9.63 17.61
N ALA A 27 -25.23 9.64 16.59
CA ALA A 27 -24.57 8.43 16.09
C ALA A 27 -23.63 7.80 17.14
N ARG A 28 -22.84 8.63 17.87
CA ARG A 28 -21.98 8.15 18.98
C ARG A 28 -22.75 7.53 20.15
N ALA A 29 -24.00 7.95 20.39
CA ALA A 29 -24.84 7.38 21.45
C ALA A 29 -25.53 6.07 21.04
N GLY A 30 -25.62 5.76 19.74
CA GLY A 30 -26.27 4.54 19.21
C GLY A 30 -25.36 3.32 19.14
N ALA A 31 -24.05 3.51 19.04
CA ALA A 31 -23.08 2.42 18.83
C ALA A 31 -22.78 1.56 20.07
N THR A 32 -23.22 1.97 21.27
CA THR A 32 -22.95 1.23 22.53
C THR A 32 -23.97 0.15 22.87
N ARG A 33 -24.92 -0.18 21.98
CA ARG A 33 -25.88 -1.26 22.20
C ARG A 33 -26.19 -2.03 20.92
N ARG A 34 -25.38 -3.06 20.62
CA ARG A 34 -25.82 -4.33 19.98
C ARG A 34 -24.62 -5.28 19.80
N SER A 35 -24.50 -6.24 20.72
CA SER A 35 -23.85 -7.53 20.43
C SER A 35 -24.81 -8.62 20.90
N ALA A 36 -25.38 -9.38 19.96
CA ALA A 36 -26.16 -10.57 20.25
C ALA A 36 -25.87 -11.62 19.17
N VAL A 37 -25.05 -12.59 19.57
CA VAL A 37 -25.10 -14.04 19.30
C VAL A 37 -25.87 -14.49 18.05
N LEU A 38 -25.14 -15.06 17.08
CA LEU A 38 -25.67 -16.04 16.13
C LEU A 38 -25.02 -17.39 16.38
N THR A 39 -25.84 -18.40 16.68
CA THR A 39 -25.49 -19.82 16.72
C THR A 39 -25.74 -20.44 15.35
N ALA A 40 -24.71 -21.04 14.74
CA ALA A 40 -24.85 -21.83 13.52
C ALA A 40 -25.06 -23.31 13.86
N THR A 41 -26.18 -23.86 13.39
CA THR A 41 -26.53 -25.29 13.41
C THR A 41 -25.84 -26.02 12.26
N ALA A 42 -25.14 -27.11 12.59
CA ALA A 42 -24.55 -28.05 11.64
C ALA A 42 -25.61 -29.01 11.07
N LEU A 43 -25.61 -29.19 9.75
CA LEU A 43 -26.29 -30.29 9.05
C LEU A 43 -25.22 -31.21 8.49
N GLY A 44 -25.28 -32.48 8.88
CA GLY A 44 -24.38 -33.52 8.41
C GLY A 44 -24.84 -34.12 7.08
N PHE A 45 -23.88 -34.55 6.28
CA PHE A 45 -24.07 -35.57 5.26
C PHE A 45 -22.93 -36.59 5.34
N ALA A 46 -23.33 -37.85 5.56
CA ALA A 46 -22.58 -39.04 5.16
C ALA A 46 -22.45 -39.01 3.62
N GLY A 47 -21.38 -39.42 2.97
CA GLY A 47 -20.50 -40.55 3.21
C GLY A 47 -20.48 -41.36 1.91
N LEU A 48 -19.34 -41.42 1.24
CA LEU A 48 -19.07 -42.39 0.18
C LEU A 48 -17.56 -42.64 0.13
N ALA A 49 -17.19 -43.83 0.58
CA ALA A 49 -15.84 -44.36 0.55
C ALA A 49 -15.54 -44.94 -0.83
N VAL A 50 -14.37 -44.60 -1.38
CA VAL A 50 -13.72 -45.38 -2.44
C VAL A 50 -12.38 -45.87 -1.89
N THR A 51 -12.18 -47.17 -2.05
CA THR A 51 -11.08 -47.98 -1.53
C THR A 51 -9.86 -47.95 -2.47
N GLY A 52 -8.66 -47.85 -1.92
CA GLY A 52 -7.40 -48.05 -2.64
C GLY A 52 -6.17 -48.10 -1.73
N SER A 53 -5.70 -49.33 -1.49
CA SER A 53 -4.56 -49.85 -0.70
C SER A 53 -3.20 -49.11 -0.67
N PRO A 54 -2.28 -49.49 0.26
CA PRO A 54 -1.27 -48.62 0.85
C PRO A 54 0.11 -48.72 0.18
N ALA A 55 0.84 -47.61 0.13
CA ALA A 55 2.28 -47.60 -0.09
C ALA A 55 2.98 -47.21 1.22
N THR A 56 3.76 -48.15 1.75
CA THR A 56 4.63 -47.99 2.90
C THR A 56 5.81 -47.09 2.54
N ALA A 57 5.85 -45.89 3.11
CA ALA A 57 7.07 -45.09 3.23
C ALA A 57 7.39 -44.94 4.72
N SER A 58 8.51 -45.54 5.13
CA SER A 58 9.09 -45.39 6.46
C SER A 58 9.59 -43.96 6.64
N GLY A 59 8.72 -43.08 7.14
CA GLY A 59 9.10 -41.75 7.60
C GLY A 59 9.85 -41.83 8.92
N ALA A 60 11.11 -41.41 8.92
CA ALA A 60 11.73 -40.90 10.14
C ALA A 60 10.85 -39.74 10.64
N ALA A 61 10.48 -39.77 11.93
CA ALA A 61 9.67 -38.73 12.54
C ALA A 61 10.41 -37.39 12.54
N GLY A 62 10.12 -36.56 11.54
CA GLY A 62 10.39 -35.11 11.57
C GLY A 62 9.46 -34.41 12.57
N PRO A 63 9.77 -33.16 12.98
CA PRO A 63 8.93 -32.41 13.91
C PRO A 63 7.51 -32.26 13.33
N ALA A 64 6.52 -32.55 14.17
CA ALA A 64 5.11 -32.47 13.81
C ALA A 64 4.75 -31.06 13.32
N SER A 65 4.03 -31.00 12.20
CA SER A 65 3.74 -29.83 11.38
C SER A 65 2.89 -28.78 12.11
N CYS A 66 3.34 -27.52 12.04
CA CYS A 66 2.49 -26.34 12.18
C CYS A 66 1.32 -26.42 11.19
N GLY A 67 0.10 -26.15 11.64
CA GLY A 67 -1.12 -26.31 10.85
C GLY A 67 -1.63 -25.04 10.16
N GLY A 68 -0.85 -23.95 10.15
CA GLY A 68 -1.21 -22.67 9.53
C GLY A 68 -0.04 -21.66 9.52
N PRO A 69 -0.11 -20.61 8.68
CA PRO A 69 0.94 -19.60 8.50
C PRO A 69 1.13 -18.71 9.74
N THR A 70 2.27 -18.02 9.86
CA THR A 70 2.41 -16.89 10.79
C THR A 70 1.57 -15.70 10.31
N PRO A 71 1.22 -14.76 11.21
CA PRO A 71 0.52 -13.53 10.81
C PRO A 71 1.37 -12.70 9.85
N SER A 72 0.73 -12.01 8.90
CA SER A 72 1.39 -11.11 7.95
C SER A 72 1.93 -9.84 8.60
N SER A 73 3.02 -9.28 8.06
CA SER A 73 3.46 -7.90 8.35
C SER A 73 2.89 -6.84 7.39
N ASP A 74 2.25 -7.29 6.31
CA ASP A 74 1.65 -6.47 5.24
C ASP A 74 2.48 -5.24 4.83
N PRO A 75 3.74 -5.43 4.36
CA PRO A 75 4.57 -4.33 3.89
C PRO A 75 3.89 -3.61 2.73
N SER A 76 3.91 -2.26 2.73
CA SER A 76 3.41 -1.52 1.57
C SER A 76 4.17 -0.25 1.26
N ALA A 77 4.02 0.19 0.01
CA ALA A 77 4.49 1.46 -0.50
C ALA A 77 5.98 1.70 -0.20
N PRO A 78 6.88 0.76 -0.56
CA PRO A 78 8.30 0.98 -0.36
C PRO A 78 8.79 2.16 -1.20
N VAL A 79 9.71 2.95 -0.64
CA VAL A 79 10.47 3.95 -1.39
C VAL A 79 11.96 3.79 -1.08
N GLY A 80 12.81 3.86 -2.10
CA GLY A 80 14.26 3.80 -1.96
C GLY A 80 14.85 5.14 -1.51
N VAL A 81 15.63 5.15 -0.44
CA VAL A 81 16.43 6.31 -0.02
C VAL A 81 17.79 5.83 0.46
N GLY A 82 18.88 6.34 -0.14
CA GLY A 82 20.25 6.01 0.28
C GLY A 82 20.60 4.51 0.22
N GLY A 83 19.99 3.76 -0.69
CA GLY A 83 20.19 2.31 -0.83
C GLY A 83 19.38 1.45 0.15
N ALA A 84 18.47 2.04 0.92
CA ALA A 84 17.54 1.32 1.79
C ALA A 84 16.09 1.52 1.33
N ALA A 85 15.27 0.48 1.48
CA ALA A 85 13.83 0.53 1.33
C ALA A 85 13.20 1.09 2.60
N TYR A 86 12.30 2.05 2.49
CA TYR A 86 11.44 2.54 3.58
C TYR A 86 10.01 2.15 3.29
N PHE A 87 9.31 1.54 4.25
CA PHE A 87 7.97 1.01 4.05
C PHE A 87 7.18 0.96 5.36
N ALA A 88 5.87 0.79 5.25
CA ALA A 88 4.99 0.57 6.40
C ALA A 88 4.80 -0.93 6.65
N ALA A 89 4.98 -1.41 7.89
CA ALA A 89 4.77 -2.82 8.26
C ALA A 89 4.36 -2.97 9.74
N ASP A 90 3.75 -4.10 10.10
CA ASP A 90 3.30 -4.45 11.46
C ASP A 90 4.05 -5.67 11.99
N ASP A 91 4.66 -5.57 13.18
CA ASP A 91 5.35 -6.70 13.85
C ASP A 91 4.46 -7.43 14.87
N GLY A 92 3.17 -7.10 14.93
CA GLY A 92 2.20 -7.60 15.90
C GLY A 92 2.33 -6.98 17.29
N VAL A 93 3.33 -6.11 17.52
CA VAL A 93 3.61 -5.48 18.80
C VAL A 93 3.35 -3.97 18.76
N HIS A 94 3.86 -3.30 17.74
CA HIS A 94 3.84 -1.85 17.58
C HIS A 94 2.70 -1.35 16.68
N GLY A 95 1.93 -2.26 16.07
CA GLY A 95 1.02 -1.89 14.99
C GLY A 95 1.81 -1.51 13.74
N ARG A 96 1.12 -0.90 12.78
CA ARG A 96 1.71 -0.56 11.48
C ARG A 96 2.48 0.75 11.55
N GLU A 97 3.80 0.65 11.48
CA GLU A 97 4.76 1.73 11.73
C GLU A 97 5.77 1.88 10.57
N LEU A 98 6.69 2.84 10.68
CA LEU A 98 7.74 3.05 9.66
C LEU A 98 8.91 2.08 9.90
N TRP A 99 9.20 1.27 8.87
CA TRP A 99 10.32 0.33 8.82
C TRP A 99 11.31 0.71 7.72
N ARG A 100 12.53 0.21 7.85
CA ARG A 100 13.51 0.25 6.77
C ARG A 100 14.26 -1.06 6.63
N SER A 101 14.79 -1.30 5.44
CA SER A 101 15.59 -2.48 5.10
C SER A 101 16.70 -2.14 4.11
N ASP A 102 17.86 -2.78 4.27
CA ASP A 102 18.97 -2.76 3.30
C ASP A 102 18.99 -4.02 2.40
N GLY A 103 17.94 -4.82 2.42
CA GLY A 103 17.83 -6.12 1.74
C GLY A 103 18.33 -7.32 2.55
N SER A 104 19.06 -7.13 3.65
CA SER A 104 19.56 -8.23 4.50
C SER A 104 18.78 -8.45 5.81
N GLY A 105 17.94 -7.48 6.16
CA GLY A 105 17.02 -7.53 7.29
C GLY A 105 16.10 -6.32 7.28
N ALA A 106 15.17 -6.26 8.24
CA ALA A 106 14.28 -5.13 8.44
C ALA A 106 14.36 -4.61 9.88
N GLU A 107 14.28 -3.29 10.05
CA GLU A 107 14.27 -2.66 11.37
C GLU A 107 13.19 -1.58 11.49
N LEU A 108 12.54 -1.56 12.65
CA LEU A 108 11.59 -0.51 13.03
C LEU A 108 12.37 0.80 13.18
N VAL A 109 12.05 1.78 12.34
CA VAL A 109 12.69 3.10 12.41
C VAL A 109 12.18 3.83 13.66
N LYS A 110 10.86 3.85 13.86
CA LYS A 110 10.21 4.44 15.02
C LYS A 110 8.79 3.92 15.18
N ASP A 111 8.45 3.58 16.42
CA ASP A 111 7.06 3.49 16.89
C ASP A 111 6.52 4.94 17.02
N VAL A 112 5.91 5.43 15.94
CA VAL A 112 5.40 6.81 15.87
C VAL A 112 4.18 6.96 16.77
N ARG A 113 3.34 5.93 16.86
CA ARG A 113 2.19 5.87 17.77
C ARG A 113 2.43 4.85 18.89
N PRO A 114 2.98 5.28 20.04
CA PRO A 114 3.42 4.36 21.08
C PRO A 114 2.36 3.35 21.52
N GLY A 115 2.67 2.06 21.42
CA GLY A 115 1.77 1.00 21.85
C GLY A 115 1.65 -0.11 20.83
N GLY A 116 0.43 -0.56 20.55
CA GLY A 116 0.12 -1.52 19.49
C GLY A 116 -1.00 -1.01 18.58
N GLU A 117 -1.13 0.32 18.48
CA GLU A 117 -2.06 1.00 17.58
C GLU A 117 -1.25 1.56 16.43
N SER A 118 -1.70 1.40 15.19
CA SER A 118 -0.97 1.87 14.00
C SER A 118 -0.91 3.40 13.88
N SER A 119 0.21 3.89 13.36
CA SER A 119 0.39 5.29 12.94
C SER A 119 -0.10 5.60 11.52
N ASP A 120 -0.66 4.60 10.79
CA ASP A 120 -1.21 4.75 9.44
C ASP A 120 -0.22 5.36 8.43
N VAL A 121 1.06 4.97 8.51
CA VAL A 121 2.12 5.44 7.59
C VAL A 121 1.69 5.29 6.14
N SER A 122 1.75 6.40 5.39
CA SER A 122 1.34 6.49 3.98
C SER A 122 2.04 7.64 3.27
N ASN A 123 1.91 7.72 1.93
CA ASN A 123 2.51 8.75 1.09
C ASN A 123 4.02 8.89 1.29
N LEU A 124 4.77 7.78 1.33
CA LEU A 124 6.22 7.85 1.46
C LEU A 124 6.81 8.52 0.22
N THR A 125 7.66 9.52 0.41
CA THR A 125 8.25 10.31 -0.66
C THR A 125 9.69 10.65 -0.32
N ALA A 126 10.62 10.24 -1.18
CA ALA A 126 12.03 10.57 -1.05
C ALA A 126 12.28 12.04 -1.43
N VAL A 127 13.03 12.76 -0.60
CA VAL A 127 13.53 14.12 -0.89
C VAL A 127 14.96 14.21 -0.39
N GLY A 128 15.93 14.11 -1.31
CA GLY A 128 17.33 13.96 -0.96
C GLY A 128 17.55 12.69 -0.12
N ASP A 129 18.23 12.83 1.01
CA ASP A 129 18.50 11.72 1.95
C ASP A 129 17.38 11.50 2.98
N LEU A 130 16.25 12.19 2.86
CA LEU A 130 15.12 12.11 3.76
C LEU A 130 13.96 11.37 3.11
N VAL A 131 13.17 10.68 3.93
CA VAL A 131 11.83 10.24 3.57
C VAL A 131 10.81 11.11 4.28
N PHE A 132 9.86 11.66 3.52
CA PHE A 132 8.66 12.31 4.04
C PHE A 132 7.47 11.35 3.95
N PHE A 133 6.55 11.45 4.90
CA PHE A 133 5.39 10.58 4.96
C PHE A 133 4.28 11.20 5.81
N THR A 134 3.08 10.65 5.67
CA THR A 134 1.92 10.98 6.49
C THR A 134 1.77 9.95 7.61
N ALA A 135 1.61 10.39 8.86
CA ALA A 135 1.39 9.50 10.01
C ALA A 135 0.64 10.19 11.16
N ASP A 136 0.02 9.40 12.02
CA ASP A 136 -0.72 9.81 13.23
C ASP A 136 -0.05 9.25 14.49
N ASP A 137 0.40 10.12 15.39
CA ASP A 137 1.02 9.74 16.67
C ASP A 137 0.00 9.53 17.81
N GLY A 138 -1.30 9.60 17.51
CA GLY A 138 -2.39 9.52 18.47
C GLY A 138 -2.61 10.80 19.29
N VAL A 139 -1.87 11.88 18.99
CA VAL A 139 -1.96 13.17 19.68
C VAL A 139 -2.35 14.28 18.70
N HIS A 140 -1.72 14.33 17.53
CA HIS A 140 -1.88 15.40 16.54
C HIS A 140 -2.77 15.02 15.35
N GLY A 141 -3.18 13.75 15.24
CA GLY A 141 -3.84 13.25 14.04
C GLY A 141 -2.83 13.05 12.90
N LYS A 142 -3.34 12.88 11.67
CA LYS A 142 -2.50 12.62 10.48
C LYS A 142 -1.79 13.89 10.04
N GLU A 143 -0.47 13.93 10.22
CA GLU A 143 0.36 15.09 9.93
C GLU A 143 1.57 14.73 9.07
N LEU A 144 2.33 15.76 8.66
CA LEU A 144 3.56 15.56 7.88
C LEU A 144 4.72 15.18 8.80
N TRP A 145 5.29 14.02 8.56
CA TRP A 145 6.49 13.51 9.23
C TRP A 145 7.65 13.42 8.25
N ARG A 146 8.86 13.41 8.79
CA ARG A 146 10.07 13.07 8.05
C ARG A 146 10.95 12.11 8.84
N SER A 147 11.82 11.39 8.16
CA SER A 147 12.88 10.56 8.76
C SER A 147 14.19 10.66 7.98
N ASP A 148 15.31 10.51 8.70
CA ASP A 148 16.65 10.27 8.17
C ASP A 148 17.08 8.79 8.31
N GLY A 149 16.14 7.91 8.62
CA GLY A 149 16.40 6.49 8.91
C GLY A 149 16.68 6.17 10.36
N THR A 150 16.74 7.16 11.25
CA THR A 150 16.93 6.94 12.69
C THR A 150 15.70 7.31 13.49
N SER A 151 15.45 6.63 14.61
CA SER A 151 14.36 6.97 15.53
C SER A 151 14.41 8.44 16.03
N ALA A 152 15.63 8.98 16.21
CA ALA A 152 15.83 10.36 16.64
C ALA A 152 15.55 11.40 15.54
N GLY A 153 15.88 11.07 14.28
CA GLY A 153 15.61 11.92 13.13
C GLY A 153 14.20 11.76 12.56
N THR A 154 13.43 10.76 13.02
CA THR A 154 12.00 10.62 12.70
C THR A 154 11.15 11.56 13.55
N VAL A 155 10.68 12.66 12.95
CA VAL A 155 10.03 13.75 13.67
C VAL A 155 8.83 14.30 12.93
N LEU A 156 7.82 14.72 13.69
CA LEU A 156 6.72 15.57 13.21
C LEU A 156 7.33 16.87 12.69
N VAL A 157 7.08 17.19 11.42
CA VAL A 157 7.62 18.40 10.79
C VAL A 157 6.93 19.64 11.37
N LYS A 158 5.60 19.63 11.36
CA LYS A 158 4.75 20.70 11.86
C LYS A 158 3.34 20.14 12.08
N ASP A 159 2.74 20.52 13.19
CA ASP A 159 1.32 20.33 13.49
C ASP A 159 0.54 21.44 12.75
N ILE A 160 -0.19 21.07 11.68
CA ILE A 160 -0.86 22.01 10.78
C ILE A 160 -2.38 21.97 10.97
N SER A 161 -2.97 20.78 11.04
CA SER A 161 -4.42 20.57 11.24
C SER A 161 -4.75 20.46 12.73
N SER A 162 -6.01 20.67 13.11
CA SER A 162 -6.45 20.55 14.52
C SER A 162 -6.69 19.11 15.01
N GLY A 163 -6.38 18.09 14.19
CA GLY A 163 -6.46 16.67 14.54
C GLY A 163 -7.86 16.04 14.61
N ASP A 164 -8.94 16.82 14.40
CA ASP A 164 -10.34 16.35 14.41
C ASP A 164 -10.83 15.89 13.02
N ASP A 165 -9.98 15.92 12.00
CA ASP A 165 -10.34 15.71 10.61
C ASP A 165 -10.36 14.23 10.21
N TYR A 166 -11.59 13.72 10.14
CA TYR A 166 -11.91 12.40 9.57
C TYR A 166 -11.48 12.25 8.08
N TYR A 167 -11.02 13.33 7.43
CA TYR A 167 -10.73 13.37 5.98
C TYR A 167 -9.41 14.06 5.58
N GLY A 168 -8.54 14.54 6.49
CA GLY A 168 -7.47 15.46 6.11
C GLY A 168 -6.17 15.25 6.86
N GLY A 169 -5.26 14.44 6.30
CA GLY A 169 -3.83 14.59 6.52
C GLY A 169 -3.17 15.14 5.25
N PRO A 170 -1.84 15.40 5.28
CA PRO A 170 -1.07 15.68 4.07
C PRO A 170 -1.38 14.66 2.96
N ALA A 171 -1.54 15.14 1.74
CA ALA A 171 -1.75 14.32 0.56
C ALA A 171 -0.95 14.86 -0.62
N SER A 172 -0.87 14.06 -1.70
CA SER A 172 -0.15 14.44 -2.93
C SER A 172 1.27 14.93 -2.63
N LEU A 173 2.00 14.16 -1.82
CA LEU A 173 3.39 14.47 -1.51
C LEU A 173 4.21 14.32 -2.79
N THR A 174 4.80 15.42 -3.25
CA THR A 174 5.55 15.48 -4.51
C THR A 174 6.88 16.17 -4.25
N ALA A 175 7.98 15.49 -4.55
CA ALA A 175 9.32 16.05 -4.50
C ALA A 175 9.55 16.98 -5.70
N VAL A 176 10.07 18.19 -5.45
CA VAL A 176 10.50 19.15 -6.48
C VAL A 176 11.87 19.68 -6.07
N GLY A 177 12.92 19.15 -6.69
CA GLY A 177 14.30 19.35 -6.24
C GLY A 177 14.49 18.89 -4.79
N GLU A 178 15.06 19.75 -3.94
CA GLU A 178 15.29 19.48 -2.51
C GLU A 178 14.08 19.85 -1.61
N ARG A 179 12.90 20.09 -2.20
CA ARG A 179 11.70 20.50 -1.46
C ARG A 179 10.58 19.48 -1.64
N LEU A 180 9.72 19.43 -0.65
CA LEU A 180 8.45 18.72 -0.74
C LEU A 180 7.31 19.71 -0.96
N PHE A 181 6.44 19.41 -1.92
CA PHE A 181 5.11 20.00 -2.03
C PHE A 181 4.05 18.98 -1.63
N PHE A 182 2.96 19.46 -1.06
CA PHE A 182 1.85 18.61 -0.61
C PHE A 182 0.60 19.46 -0.43
N THR A 183 -0.55 18.82 -0.27
CA THR A 183 -1.80 19.49 0.08
C THR A 183 -2.29 19.10 1.45
N ILE A 184 -2.79 20.07 2.20
CA ILE A 184 -3.37 19.85 3.54
C ILE A 184 -4.35 20.98 3.86
N ASP A 185 -5.35 20.67 4.70
CA ASP A 185 -6.25 21.65 5.30
C ASP A 185 -5.67 22.12 6.64
N ASP A 186 -5.56 23.44 6.82
CA ASP A 186 -5.06 24.07 8.06
C ASP A 186 -6.17 24.64 8.95
N ASP A 187 -7.42 24.22 8.71
CA ASP A 187 -8.65 24.67 9.35
C ASP A 187 -9.00 26.17 9.11
N ALA A 188 -8.18 26.89 8.34
CA ALA A 188 -8.35 28.31 8.09
C ALA A 188 -8.58 28.62 6.61
N HIS A 189 -7.91 27.91 5.72
CA HIS A 189 -7.91 28.15 4.28
C HIS A 189 -8.48 26.97 3.47
N GLY A 190 -8.96 25.91 4.14
CA GLY A 190 -9.32 24.67 3.45
C GLY A 190 -8.07 23.93 2.94
N ARG A 191 -8.27 22.89 2.14
CA ARG A 191 -7.16 22.11 1.56
C ARG A 191 -6.43 22.93 0.50
N GLU A 192 -5.19 23.30 0.78
CA GLU A 192 -4.40 24.17 -0.09
C GLU A 192 -3.00 23.62 -0.38
N LEU A 193 -2.26 24.28 -1.28
CA LEU A 193 -0.88 23.92 -1.61
C LEU A 193 0.11 24.40 -0.55
N TRP A 194 0.88 23.48 0.02
CA TRP A 194 1.94 23.72 0.99
C TRP A 194 3.30 23.26 0.45
N ARG A 195 4.36 23.81 1.04
CA ARG A 195 5.74 23.36 0.81
C ARG A 195 6.46 23.10 2.12
N SER A 196 7.51 22.27 2.08
CA SER A 196 8.39 21.98 3.22
C SER A 196 9.83 21.72 2.76
N ASP A 197 10.78 22.13 3.59
CA ASP A 197 12.20 21.74 3.53
C ASP A 197 12.57 20.70 4.62
N GLY A 198 11.56 20.15 5.32
CA GLY A 198 11.75 19.25 6.45
C GLY A 198 11.89 19.93 7.81
N THR A 199 11.89 21.26 7.86
CA THR A 199 11.91 22.01 9.11
C THR A 199 10.56 22.69 9.36
N ARG A 200 10.18 22.82 10.63
CA ARG A 200 8.96 23.56 11.03
C ARG A 200 8.91 24.98 10.46
N ALA A 201 10.06 25.63 10.32
CA ALA A 201 10.17 27.01 9.83
C ALA A 201 10.02 27.09 8.30
N GLY A 202 10.54 26.11 7.55
CA GLY A 202 10.39 26.01 6.10
C GLY A 202 9.06 25.43 5.64
N THR A 203 8.24 24.90 6.55
CA THR A 203 6.88 24.40 6.25
C THR A 203 5.83 25.52 6.26
N ALA A 204 5.32 25.88 5.08
CA ALA A 204 4.40 27.00 4.91
C ALA A 204 3.41 26.81 3.75
N LEU A 205 2.22 27.41 3.91
CA LEU A 205 1.25 27.63 2.85
C LEU A 205 1.93 28.40 1.72
N VAL A 206 1.80 27.89 0.50
CA VAL A 206 2.36 28.54 -0.69
C VAL A 206 1.46 29.70 -1.09
N LYS A 207 0.17 29.42 -1.29
CA LYS A 207 -0.87 30.38 -1.66
C LYS A 207 -2.23 29.82 -1.26
N ASP A 208 -3.08 30.71 -0.76
CA ASP A 208 -4.53 30.50 -0.62
C ASP A 208 -5.15 30.82 -1.99
N ILE A 209 -5.57 29.78 -2.72
CA ILE A 209 -5.99 29.86 -4.12
C ILE A 209 -7.48 30.19 -4.22
N ASP A 210 -8.34 29.52 -3.44
CA ASP A 210 -9.76 29.89 -3.26
C ASP A 210 -10.02 30.45 -1.84
N PRO A 211 -9.79 31.75 -1.61
CA PRO A 211 -9.95 32.36 -0.29
C PRO A 211 -11.41 32.46 0.20
N ASP A 212 -12.40 32.21 -0.67
CA ASP A 212 -13.81 32.22 -0.28
C ASP A 212 -14.34 30.81 0.07
N ASP A 213 -13.50 29.77 -0.03
CA ASP A 213 -13.81 28.35 0.27
C ASP A 213 -15.16 27.94 -0.32
N THR A 214 -15.30 28.16 -1.63
CA THR A 214 -16.55 27.86 -2.33
C THR A 214 -16.75 26.36 -2.52
N SER A 215 -15.67 25.59 -2.38
CA SER A 215 -15.59 24.14 -2.58
C SER A 215 -14.67 23.48 -1.55
N TYR A 216 -15.24 23.21 -0.36
CA TYR A 216 -14.63 22.49 0.78
C TYR A 216 -13.89 21.16 0.47
N TYR A 217 -13.95 20.64 -0.77
CA TYR A 217 -13.35 19.37 -1.18
C TYR A 217 -12.42 19.45 -2.40
N SER A 218 -12.17 20.62 -2.99
CA SER A 218 -11.42 20.73 -4.26
C SER A 218 -10.12 21.52 -4.17
N GLY A 219 -9.31 21.21 -3.16
CA GLY A 219 -7.94 21.72 -3.11
C GLY A 219 -7.09 21.23 -4.29
N PRO A 220 -5.87 21.79 -4.46
CA PRO A 220 -4.97 21.40 -5.53
C PRO A 220 -4.76 19.88 -5.64
N ASN A 221 -4.74 19.37 -6.87
CA ASN A 221 -4.56 17.94 -7.15
C ASN A 221 -3.68 17.71 -8.39
N ASN A 222 -3.30 16.46 -8.66
CA ASN A 222 -2.40 16.09 -9.77
C ASN A 222 -1.06 16.85 -9.73
N LEU A 223 -0.43 16.91 -8.54
CA LEU A 223 0.85 17.59 -8.34
C LEU A 223 1.97 16.84 -9.07
N THR A 224 2.49 17.46 -10.13
CA THR A 224 3.53 16.89 -11.00
C THR A 224 4.73 17.83 -11.07
N ALA A 225 5.91 17.30 -10.74
CA ALA A 225 7.17 18.04 -10.84
C ALA A 225 7.64 18.11 -12.30
N VAL A 226 8.04 19.30 -12.75
CA VAL A 226 8.67 19.53 -14.06
C VAL A 226 9.90 20.41 -13.84
N GLY A 227 11.08 19.79 -13.78
CA GLY A 227 12.30 20.48 -13.35
C GLY A 227 12.16 21.05 -11.93
N ASP A 228 12.36 22.37 -11.80
CA ASP A 228 12.22 23.10 -10.52
C ASP A 228 10.81 23.65 -10.27
N ALA A 229 9.86 23.43 -11.19
CA ALA A 229 8.48 23.89 -11.08
C ALA A 229 7.54 22.74 -10.71
N LEU A 230 6.40 23.11 -10.10
CA LEU A 230 5.29 22.21 -9.85
C LEU A 230 4.11 22.60 -10.74
N PHE A 231 3.54 21.64 -11.44
CA PHE A 231 2.27 21.79 -12.14
C PHE A 231 1.18 21.04 -11.38
N PHE A 232 -0.05 21.55 -11.42
CA PHE A 232 -1.19 20.95 -10.73
C PHE A 232 -2.51 21.50 -11.29
N ALA A 233 -3.60 20.85 -10.97
CA ALA A 233 -4.95 21.36 -11.23
C ALA A 233 -5.50 22.03 -9.96
N ALA A 234 -6.14 23.19 -10.12
CA ALA A 234 -6.78 23.92 -9.02
C ALA A 234 -7.90 24.85 -9.50
N ASP A 235 -8.83 25.17 -8.60
CA ASP A 235 -9.92 26.12 -8.79
C ASP A 235 -9.71 27.33 -7.87
N ASP A 236 -9.79 28.54 -8.42
CA ASP A 236 -9.66 29.81 -7.67
C ASP A 236 -11.02 30.43 -7.28
N GLY A 237 -12.11 29.69 -7.49
CA GLY A 237 -13.49 30.13 -7.27
C GLY A 237 -14.01 31.07 -8.35
N VAL A 238 -13.25 31.35 -9.39
CA VAL A 238 -13.59 32.25 -10.50
C VAL A 238 -13.56 31.54 -11.85
N HIS A 239 -12.52 30.77 -12.12
CA HIS A 239 -12.24 30.15 -13.42
C HIS A 239 -12.54 28.64 -13.45
N GLY A 240 -13.10 28.07 -12.36
CA GLY A 240 -13.24 26.62 -12.25
C GLY A 240 -11.86 25.94 -12.16
N ARG A 241 -11.84 24.61 -12.26
CA ARG A 241 -10.59 23.84 -12.18
C ARG A 241 -9.79 23.90 -13.48
N GLU A 242 -8.62 24.51 -13.39
CA GLU A 242 -7.74 24.80 -14.52
C GLU A 242 -6.29 24.37 -14.24
N LEU A 243 -5.39 24.56 -15.21
CA LEU A 243 -3.96 24.23 -15.06
C LEU A 243 -3.23 25.36 -14.33
N TRP A 244 -2.43 25.00 -13.32
CA TRP A 244 -1.63 25.92 -12.52
C TRP A 244 -0.18 25.49 -12.48
N THR A 245 0.69 26.46 -12.21
CA THR A 245 2.11 26.24 -11.94
C THR A 245 2.56 26.97 -10.68
N SER A 246 3.65 26.50 -10.06
CA SER A 246 4.26 27.10 -8.88
C SER A 246 5.77 26.89 -8.84
N ASP A 247 6.51 27.96 -8.53
CA ASP A 247 7.93 27.91 -8.15
C ASP A 247 8.12 27.73 -6.62
N GLY A 248 7.02 27.50 -5.91
CA GLY A 248 6.98 27.43 -4.45
C GLY A 248 6.74 28.76 -3.76
N THR A 249 6.69 29.89 -4.45
CA THR A 249 6.36 31.19 -3.86
C THR A 249 4.94 31.62 -4.20
N LYS A 250 4.31 32.41 -3.31
CA LYS A 250 2.97 32.97 -3.58
C LYS A 250 2.88 33.73 -4.91
N ALA A 251 3.96 34.39 -5.31
CA ALA A 251 4.01 35.19 -6.53
C ALA A 251 4.17 34.33 -7.79
N GLY A 252 4.95 33.26 -7.72
CA GLY A 252 5.11 32.29 -8.81
C GLY A 252 4.02 31.24 -8.88
N THR A 253 3.07 31.21 -7.94
CA THR A 253 1.87 30.36 -8.02
C THR A 253 0.77 31.04 -8.83
N VAL A 254 0.60 30.63 -10.09
CA VAL A 254 -0.30 31.27 -11.05
C VAL A 254 -1.05 30.23 -11.89
N GLN A 255 -2.24 30.60 -12.35
CA GLN A 255 -2.95 29.86 -13.40
C GLN A 255 -2.12 29.98 -14.68
N VAL A 256 -1.90 28.85 -15.35
CA VAL A 256 -1.15 28.79 -16.60
C VAL A 256 -2.02 29.27 -17.75
N ASP A 257 -3.24 28.76 -17.84
CA ASP A 257 -4.24 29.15 -18.82
C ASP A 257 -5.67 28.89 -18.28
N ASP A 258 -6.65 29.64 -18.79
CA ASP A 258 -8.08 29.43 -18.55
C ASP A 258 -8.64 28.63 -19.73
N ILE A 259 -8.33 27.32 -19.74
CA ILE A 259 -8.59 26.43 -20.89
C ILE A 259 -10.07 26.44 -21.23
N ARG A 260 -10.93 26.41 -20.20
CA ARG A 260 -12.37 26.55 -20.35
C ARG A 260 -12.89 27.85 -19.75
N ALA A 261 -12.76 28.91 -20.54
CA ALA A 261 -13.16 30.27 -20.21
C ALA A 261 -14.37 30.41 -19.27
N GLY A 262 -14.15 31.11 -18.15
CA GLY A 262 -15.17 31.45 -17.16
C GLY A 262 -15.26 30.42 -16.03
N SER A 263 -16.41 30.31 -15.37
CA SER A 263 -16.51 29.49 -14.14
C SER A 263 -16.75 27.99 -14.41
N TYR A 264 -16.31 27.47 -15.56
CA TYR A 264 -16.55 26.08 -15.96
C TYR A 264 -15.25 25.31 -15.92
N ASP A 265 -15.27 24.08 -15.41
CA ASP A 265 -14.04 23.29 -15.29
C ASP A 265 -13.51 22.82 -16.65
N GLY A 266 -12.26 23.20 -16.95
CA GLY A 266 -11.39 22.54 -17.93
C GLY A 266 -10.92 21.15 -17.47
N ASP A 267 -10.92 20.91 -16.15
CA ASP A 267 -10.56 19.64 -15.47
C ASP A 267 -9.26 18.98 -16.00
N PRO A 268 -8.08 19.61 -15.85
CA PRO A 268 -6.81 18.97 -16.19
C PRO A 268 -6.55 17.69 -15.36
N GLU A 269 -6.30 16.58 -16.04
CA GLU A 269 -6.03 15.26 -15.45
C GLU A 269 -4.84 14.58 -16.14
N TYR A 270 -4.25 13.58 -15.48
CA TYR A 270 -3.08 12.83 -15.98
C TYR A 270 -1.90 13.74 -16.37
N LEU A 271 -1.55 14.66 -15.47
CA LEU A 271 -0.42 15.57 -15.66
C LEU A 271 0.90 14.79 -15.68
N THR A 272 1.52 14.68 -16.86
CA THR A 272 2.74 13.90 -17.09
C THR A 272 3.85 14.81 -17.63
N ALA A 273 4.97 14.87 -16.91
CA ALA A 273 6.15 15.60 -17.34
C ALA A 273 6.79 14.90 -18.54
N VAL A 274 7.07 15.64 -19.61
CA VAL A 274 7.79 15.15 -20.80
C VAL A 274 8.79 16.24 -21.21
N GLY A 275 10.08 15.91 -21.14
CA GLY A 275 11.14 16.89 -21.37
C GLY A 275 11.04 18.08 -20.38
N SER A 276 10.89 19.31 -20.91
CA SER A 276 10.75 20.54 -20.10
C SER A 276 9.31 21.03 -19.96
N GLY A 277 8.33 20.29 -20.50
CA GLY A 277 6.93 20.67 -20.48
C GLY A 277 6.07 19.60 -19.82
N ILE A 278 4.76 19.75 -19.99
CA ILE A 278 3.77 18.83 -19.45
C ILE A 278 2.72 18.48 -20.49
N TYR A 279 2.33 17.21 -20.50
CA TYR A 279 1.15 16.73 -21.21
C TYR A 279 0.07 16.38 -20.20
N PHE A 280 -1.17 16.58 -20.59
CA PHE A 280 -2.31 16.33 -19.73
C PHE A 280 -3.57 16.20 -20.58
N THR A 281 -4.67 15.80 -19.95
CA THR A 281 -5.98 15.79 -20.61
C THR A 281 -6.84 16.91 -20.07
N ALA A 282 -7.58 17.59 -20.95
CA ALA A 282 -8.47 18.68 -20.59
C ALA A 282 -9.58 18.84 -21.63
N ARG A 283 -10.57 19.67 -21.31
CA ARG A 283 -11.68 20.04 -22.20
C ARG A 283 -11.82 21.56 -22.24
N ASP A 284 -12.02 22.12 -23.43
CA ASP A 284 -12.21 23.56 -23.63
C ASP A 284 -13.70 23.96 -23.80
N GLY A 285 -14.59 22.97 -23.79
CA GLY A 285 -16.03 23.16 -24.03
C GLY A 285 -16.43 23.23 -25.50
N VAL A 286 -15.48 23.08 -26.43
CA VAL A 286 -15.69 22.90 -27.87
C VAL A 286 -15.37 21.46 -28.26
N HIS A 287 -14.21 20.98 -27.82
CA HIS A 287 -13.73 19.62 -27.93
C HIS A 287 -14.07 18.84 -26.66
N GLY A 288 -14.19 17.51 -26.77
CA GLY A 288 -14.30 16.64 -25.60
C GLY A 288 -13.04 16.67 -24.72
N ARG A 289 -12.86 15.65 -23.85
CA ARG A 289 -11.59 15.50 -23.14
C ARG A 289 -10.57 14.91 -24.10
N GLU A 290 -9.58 15.73 -24.46
CA GLU A 290 -8.55 15.45 -25.45
C GLU A 290 -7.14 15.61 -24.85
N LEU A 291 -6.09 15.38 -25.65
CA LEU A 291 -4.69 15.55 -25.27
C LEU A 291 -4.26 17.02 -25.42
N TRP A 292 -3.68 17.58 -24.36
CA TRP A 292 -3.15 18.94 -24.30
C TRP A 292 -1.67 18.93 -23.89
N SER A 293 -0.96 19.99 -24.29
CA SER A 293 0.41 20.24 -23.85
C SER A 293 0.59 21.67 -23.36
N SER A 294 1.57 21.88 -22.47
CA SER A 294 1.96 23.21 -22.01
C SER A 294 3.45 23.28 -21.68
N ASP A 295 4.06 24.44 -21.94
CA ASP A 295 5.40 24.80 -21.50
C ASP A 295 5.41 25.59 -20.17
N GLY A 296 4.25 25.74 -19.52
CA GLY A 296 4.06 26.57 -18.34
C GLY A 296 3.60 28.00 -18.61
N THR A 297 3.37 28.35 -19.88
CA THR A 297 2.82 29.65 -20.27
C THR A 297 1.48 29.49 -21.00
N ALA A 298 0.59 30.48 -20.87
CA ALA A 298 -0.67 30.51 -21.62
C ALA A 298 -0.46 30.38 -23.15
N ALA A 299 0.62 30.97 -23.68
CA ALA A 299 0.91 30.92 -25.11
C ALA A 299 1.41 29.56 -25.59
N GLY A 300 2.04 28.78 -24.71
CA GLY A 300 2.48 27.41 -24.98
C GLY A 300 1.43 26.36 -24.62
N THR A 301 0.32 26.73 -23.99
CA THR A 301 -0.79 25.83 -23.67
C THR A 301 -1.71 25.67 -24.88
N HIS A 302 -1.86 24.44 -25.37
CA HIS A 302 -2.71 24.17 -26.54
C HIS A 302 -3.18 22.72 -26.62
N LEU A 303 -4.32 22.53 -27.29
CA LEU A 303 -4.81 21.23 -27.75
C LEU A 303 -3.78 20.65 -28.73
N VAL A 304 -3.26 19.46 -28.44
CA VAL A 304 -2.29 18.79 -29.31
C VAL A 304 -2.97 18.29 -30.58
N ARG A 305 -4.09 17.59 -30.41
CA ARG A 305 -4.93 17.06 -31.48
C ARG A 305 -6.35 16.81 -30.98
N ASP A 306 -7.34 17.11 -31.81
CA ASP A 306 -8.72 16.65 -31.65
C ASP A 306 -8.82 15.21 -32.17
N ILE A 307 -8.50 14.24 -31.31
CA ILE A 307 -8.37 12.82 -31.72
C ILE A 307 -9.74 12.27 -32.10
N ARG A 308 -10.78 12.60 -31.31
CA ARG A 308 -12.17 12.25 -31.60
C ARG A 308 -12.95 13.50 -32.01
N PRO A 309 -13.13 13.77 -33.32
CA PRO A 309 -13.54 15.08 -33.79
C PRO A 309 -14.81 15.66 -33.15
N GLY A 310 -14.70 16.89 -32.67
CA GLY A 310 -15.82 17.68 -32.13
C GLY A 310 -16.07 17.47 -30.63
N SER A 311 -17.34 17.48 -30.21
CA SER A 311 -17.70 17.42 -28.79
C SER A 311 -17.56 16.06 -28.08
N PRO A 312 -17.53 14.90 -28.77
CA PRO A 312 -17.18 13.62 -28.13
C PRO A 312 -15.76 13.66 -27.57
N SER A 313 -15.48 12.79 -26.60
CA SER A 313 -14.19 12.68 -25.93
C SER A 313 -13.40 11.51 -26.49
N SER A 314 -12.11 11.70 -26.80
CA SER A 314 -11.18 10.59 -27.00
C SER A 314 -10.72 9.96 -25.69
N GLY A 315 -10.83 10.73 -24.60
CA GLY A 315 -10.54 10.29 -23.24
C GLY A 315 -9.14 9.69 -23.09
N PRO A 316 -8.07 10.44 -23.41
CA PRO A 316 -6.72 9.92 -23.26
C PRO A 316 -6.44 9.50 -21.82
N GLY A 317 -5.70 8.42 -21.64
CA GLY A 317 -5.33 7.87 -20.34
C GLY A 317 -3.90 7.37 -20.35
N GLU A 318 -3.39 7.06 -19.15
CA GLU A 318 -2.07 6.44 -18.97
C GLU A 318 -0.94 7.15 -19.72
N LEU A 319 -0.92 8.47 -19.64
CA LEU A 319 0.12 9.29 -20.25
C LEU A 319 1.49 8.94 -19.64
N THR A 320 2.37 8.36 -20.44
CA THR A 320 3.70 7.88 -20.04
C THR A 320 4.76 8.45 -20.98
N ASP A 321 5.79 9.08 -20.41
CA ASP A 321 7.00 9.47 -21.13
C ASP A 321 7.89 8.24 -21.34
N VAL A 322 8.23 7.93 -22.59
CA VAL A 322 9.14 6.85 -22.97
C VAL A 322 10.24 7.46 -23.83
N GLY A 323 11.40 7.72 -23.22
CA GLY A 323 12.55 8.29 -23.91
C GLY A 323 12.30 9.66 -24.57
N GLY A 324 11.38 10.49 -24.03
CA GLY A 324 11.03 11.80 -24.56
C GLY A 324 9.89 11.81 -25.58
N LYS A 325 9.25 10.66 -25.81
CA LYS A 325 8.06 10.51 -26.64
C LYS A 325 6.89 10.12 -25.73
N LEU A 326 5.75 10.76 -25.90
CA LEU A 326 4.56 10.43 -25.12
C LEU A 326 3.86 9.20 -25.71
N PHE A 327 3.51 8.26 -24.86
CA PHE A 327 2.58 7.17 -25.13
C PHE A 327 1.36 7.30 -24.23
N PHE A 328 0.20 6.90 -24.74
CA PHE A 328 -1.08 6.99 -24.02
C PHE A 328 -2.11 6.12 -24.73
N ASN A 329 -3.21 5.80 -24.05
CA ASN A 329 -4.35 5.15 -24.68
C ASN A 329 -5.46 6.16 -25.01
N ALA A 330 -6.15 6.06 -26.14
CA ALA A 330 -7.25 6.96 -26.53
C ALA A 330 -8.20 6.32 -27.57
N ASP A 331 -9.43 6.83 -27.66
CA ASP A 331 -10.44 6.41 -28.63
C ASP A 331 -10.72 7.48 -29.70
N ASP A 332 -10.50 7.18 -30.97
CA ASP A 332 -10.80 8.10 -32.09
C ASP A 332 -12.26 7.99 -32.60
N GLY A 333 -13.05 7.10 -32.01
CA GLY A 333 -14.41 6.77 -32.41
C GLY A 333 -14.52 5.84 -33.62
N VAL A 334 -13.40 5.27 -34.08
CA VAL A 334 -13.31 4.33 -35.20
C VAL A 334 -12.69 3.01 -34.76
N HIS A 335 -11.58 3.05 -34.03
CA HIS A 335 -10.80 1.87 -33.63
C HIS A 335 -11.01 1.48 -32.16
N GLY A 336 -11.90 2.17 -31.44
CA GLY A 336 -11.99 1.99 -29.99
C GLY A 336 -10.76 2.52 -29.27
N ARG A 337 -10.56 2.09 -28.03
CA ARG A 337 -9.49 2.59 -27.16
C ARG A 337 -8.19 1.85 -27.43
N GLU A 338 -7.27 2.51 -28.12
CA GLU A 338 -6.02 1.89 -28.60
C GLU A 338 -4.77 2.60 -28.08
N LEU A 339 -3.59 2.07 -28.42
CA LEU A 339 -2.30 2.69 -28.11
C LEU A 339 -1.97 3.82 -29.10
N TRP A 340 -1.68 5.00 -28.58
CA TRP A 340 -1.29 6.20 -29.32
C TRP A 340 0.07 6.72 -28.89
N THR A 341 0.72 7.46 -29.78
CA THR A 341 1.93 8.21 -29.48
C THR A 341 1.84 9.66 -29.95
N SER A 342 2.57 10.56 -29.29
CA SER A 342 2.68 11.96 -29.68
C SER A 342 4.08 12.52 -29.44
N ASP A 343 4.53 13.39 -30.36
CA ASP A 343 5.68 14.27 -30.21
C ASP A 343 5.31 15.71 -29.79
N GLY A 344 4.03 15.96 -29.51
CA GLY A 344 3.48 17.27 -29.18
C GLY A 344 2.88 18.03 -30.35
N SER A 345 2.99 17.52 -31.56
CA SER A 345 2.33 18.09 -32.74
C SER A 345 1.11 17.29 -33.17
N ASP A 346 0.16 17.95 -33.82
CA ASP A 346 -0.99 17.29 -34.45
C ASP A 346 -0.56 16.18 -35.42
N ALA A 347 0.46 16.45 -36.25
CA ALA A 347 0.97 15.51 -37.25
C ALA A 347 1.72 14.31 -36.64
N GLY A 348 2.43 14.52 -35.54
CA GLY A 348 3.14 13.48 -34.81
C GLY A 348 2.28 12.75 -33.77
N THR A 349 1.00 13.11 -33.65
CA THR A 349 0.02 12.41 -32.80
C THR A 349 -0.71 11.36 -33.63
N VAL A 350 -0.36 10.10 -33.44
CA VAL A 350 -0.78 8.99 -34.31
C VAL A 350 -1.12 7.73 -33.51
N LEU A 351 -2.07 6.96 -34.04
CA LEU A 351 -2.35 5.59 -33.61
C LEU A 351 -1.10 4.74 -33.87
N VAL A 352 -0.65 3.99 -32.86
CA VAL A 352 0.52 3.11 -32.99
C VAL A 352 0.14 1.83 -33.71
N ALA A 353 -0.92 1.16 -33.23
CA ALA A 353 -1.51 -0.03 -33.81
C ALA A 353 -2.96 -0.17 -33.33
N ASP A 354 -3.81 -0.80 -34.14
CA ASP A 354 -5.15 -1.28 -33.78
C ASP A 354 -4.99 -2.75 -33.35
N LEU A 355 -4.91 -2.98 -32.03
CA LEU A 355 -4.49 -4.27 -31.47
C LEU A 355 -5.65 -5.26 -31.31
N ASP A 356 -6.87 -4.78 -31.11
CA ASP A 356 -8.09 -5.60 -31.20
C ASP A 356 -9.13 -4.98 -32.17
N PRO A 357 -8.96 -5.18 -33.49
CA PRO A 357 -9.86 -4.60 -34.50
C PRO A 357 -11.28 -5.18 -34.46
N ASN A 358 -11.55 -6.19 -33.64
CA ASN A 358 -12.86 -6.81 -33.50
C ASN A 358 -13.55 -6.49 -32.17
N ASP A 359 -12.94 -5.67 -31.31
CA ASP A 359 -13.57 -5.28 -30.05
C ASP A 359 -14.76 -4.35 -30.31
N GLU A 360 -15.97 -4.89 -30.14
CA GLU A 360 -17.20 -4.08 -30.16
C GLU A 360 -17.46 -3.41 -28.79
N ASP A 361 -16.72 -3.75 -27.73
CA ASP A 361 -16.90 -3.30 -26.36
C ASP A 361 -15.83 -2.27 -25.93
N GLU A 362 -16.12 -0.97 -26.15
CA GLU A 362 -15.31 0.24 -25.83
C GLU A 362 -14.70 0.33 -24.39
N TYR A 363 -15.06 -0.59 -23.48
CA TYR A 363 -14.81 -0.45 -22.05
C TYR A 363 -13.59 -1.21 -21.50
N TYR A 364 -13.08 -2.25 -22.19
CA TYR A 364 -12.03 -3.13 -21.62
C TYR A 364 -10.81 -3.43 -22.52
N GLY A 365 -10.78 -3.00 -23.79
CA GLY A 365 -9.79 -3.41 -24.80
C GLY A 365 -8.52 -2.55 -24.97
N GLY A 366 -8.22 -1.60 -24.07
CA GLY A 366 -7.07 -0.69 -24.28
C GLY A 366 -5.75 -1.10 -23.65
N ALA A 367 -4.66 -0.67 -24.29
CA ALA A 367 -3.32 -0.70 -23.69
C ALA A 367 -3.33 -0.05 -22.30
N SER A 368 -2.77 -0.77 -21.32
CA SER A 368 -2.75 -0.39 -19.91
C SER A 368 -1.44 -0.76 -19.23
N SER A 369 -1.22 -0.26 -18.01
CA SER A 369 0.04 -0.38 -17.27
C SER A 369 1.27 0.12 -18.04
N LEU A 370 1.13 1.20 -18.83
CA LEU A 370 2.21 1.73 -19.67
C LEU A 370 3.44 2.11 -18.82
N THR A 371 4.56 1.43 -19.08
CA THR A 371 5.80 1.51 -18.29
C THR A 371 7.01 1.67 -19.21
N ASP A 372 7.80 2.74 -19.01
CA ASP A 372 9.10 2.90 -19.68
C ASP A 372 10.15 1.99 -19.04
N VAL A 373 10.78 1.15 -19.85
CA VAL A 373 11.96 0.36 -19.46
C VAL A 373 13.09 0.67 -20.43
N ALA A 374 14.00 1.54 -20.00
CA ALA A 374 15.18 1.94 -20.77
C ALA A 374 14.88 2.47 -22.19
N GLY A 375 13.77 3.17 -22.37
CA GLY A 375 13.35 3.77 -23.65
C GLY A 375 12.45 2.88 -24.52
N THR A 376 12.06 1.71 -24.02
CA THR A 376 11.07 0.82 -24.64
C THR A 376 9.80 0.83 -23.82
N LEU A 377 8.64 1.01 -24.47
CA LEU A 377 7.37 0.90 -23.77
C LEU A 377 7.06 -0.57 -23.52
N PHE A 378 6.76 -0.91 -22.27
CA PHE A 378 6.06 -2.14 -21.88
C PHE A 378 4.64 -1.79 -21.47
N PHE A 379 3.69 -2.63 -21.83
CA PHE A 379 2.28 -2.44 -21.51
C PHE A 379 1.53 -3.76 -21.55
N THR A 380 0.29 -3.75 -21.10
CA THR A 380 -0.61 -4.90 -21.12
C THR A 380 -1.81 -4.62 -21.98
N THR A 381 -2.17 -5.55 -22.86
CA THR A 381 -3.38 -5.45 -23.68
C THR A 381 -3.90 -6.84 -24.03
N ASP A 382 -5.17 -6.91 -24.41
CA ASP A 382 -5.79 -8.06 -25.06
C ASP A 382 -5.85 -7.77 -26.56
N ASP A 383 -5.48 -8.73 -27.40
CA ASP A 383 -5.55 -8.64 -28.87
C ASP A 383 -6.73 -9.43 -29.46
N GLY A 384 -7.64 -9.89 -28.58
CA GLY A 384 -8.78 -10.72 -28.93
C GLY A 384 -8.43 -12.18 -29.24
N VAL A 385 -7.14 -12.55 -29.20
CA VAL A 385 -6.65 -13.90 -29.52
C VAL A 385 -5.96 -14.57 -28.33
N HIS A 386 -5.09 -13.85 -27.63
CA HIS A 386 -4.25 -14.37 -26.54
C HIS A 386 -4.76 -13.99 -25.14
N GLY A 387 -5.84 -13.19 -25.06
CA GLY A 387 -6.22 -12.59 -23.79
C GLY A 387 -5.26 -11.47 -23.38
N ARG A 388 -5.41 -10.93 -22.17
CA ARG A 388 -4.51 -9.87 -21.67
C ARG A 388 -3.12 -10.42 -21.37
N GLU A 389 -2.14 -9.95 -22.15
CA GLU A 389 -0.74 -10.38 -22.09
C GLU A 389 0.22 -9.18 -22.02
N LEU A 390 1.53 -9.46 -21.90
CA LEU A 390 2.59 -8.45 -21.88
C LEU A 390 3.06 -8.13 -23.30
N TRP A 391 3.09 -6.84 -23.64
CA TRP A 391 3.48 -6.32 -24.94
C TRP A 391 4.59 -5.28 -24.82
N THR A 392 5.33 -5.08 -25.91
CA THR A 392 6.29 -3.99 -26.06
C THR A 392 5.99 -3.13 -27.29
N SER A 393 6.42 -1.87 -27.27
CA SER A 393 6.36 -0.97 -28.42
C SER A 393 7.53 0.00 -28.48
N ASP A 394 8.01 0.27 -29.70
CA ASP A 394 8.91 1.40 -30.03
C ASP A 394 8.15 2.63 -30.56
N GLY A 395 6.82 2.58 -30.56
CA GLY A 395 5.94 3.60 -31.12
C GLY A 395 5.70 3.49 -32.62
N THR A 396 6.01 2.33 -33.21
CA THR A 396 5.59 1.95 -34.55
C THR A 396 4.74 0.70 -34.52
N GLU A 397 3.85 0.54 -35.51
CA GLU A 397 3.04 -0.68 -35.67
C GLU A 397 3.93 -1.94 -35.72
N ALA A 398 5.02 -1.90 -36.50
CA ALA A 398 5.92 -3.04 -36.69
C ALA A 398 6.74 -3.39 -35.44
N GLY A 399 7.03 -2.41 -34.59
CA GLY A 399 7.72 -2.60 -33.32
C GLY A 399 6.79 -2.86 -32.14
N THR A 400 5.48 -2.97 -32.39
CA THR A 400 4.48 -3.29 -31.36
C THR A 400 4.19 -4.79 -31.38
N VAL A 401 4.70 -5.51 -30.38
CA VAL A 401 4.75 -6.97 -30.40
C VAL A 401 4.42 -7.58 -29.04
N LEU A 402 3.71 -8.71 -29.08
CA LEU A 402 3.53 -9.60 -27.93
C LEU A 402 4.90 -10.10 -27.48
N VAL A 403 5.21 -9.96 -26.20
CA VAL A 403 6.50 -10.41 -25.65
C VAL A 403 6.52 -11.93 -25.55
N GLU A 404 5.51 -12.48 -24.88
CA GLU A 404 5.29 -13.91 -24.70
C GLU A 404 3.80 -14.15 -24.41
N ASP A 405 3.23 -15.23 -24.96
CA ASP A 405 1.92 -15.75 -24.55
C ASP A 405 2.11 -16.60 -23.29
N ILE A 406 2.17 -15.93 -22.12
CA ILE A 406 2.57 -16.56 -20.85
C ILE A 406 1.53 -17.59 -20.40
N ASN A 407 0.24 -17.33 -20.66
CA ASN A 407 -0.85 -18.28 -20.37
C ASN A 407 -1.65 -18.62 -21.63
N PRO A 408 -1.17 -19.58 -22.44
CA PRO A 408 -1.77 -19.89 -23.73
C PRO A 408 -3.25 -20.29 -23.62
N GLY A 409 -4.10 -19.54 -24.33
CA GLY A 409 -5.54 -19.76 -24.40
C GLY A 409 -6.33 -18.47 -24.19
N GLY A 410 -7.66 -18.56 -24.14
CA GLY A 410 -8.52 -17.37 -24.05
C GLY A 410 -8.64 -16.74 -22.65
N TYR A 411 -7.72 -17.00 -21.72
CA TYR A 411 -7.80 -16.53 -20.33
C TYR A 411 -6.75 -15.48 -19.94
N GLY A 412 -5.69 -15.26 -20.75
CA GLY A 412 -4.63 -14.28 -20.50
C GLY A 412 -3.80 -14.54 -19.22
N SER A 413 -2.63 -13.92 -19.12
CA SER A 413 -1.73 -13.98 -17.96
C SER A 413 -1.99 -12.87 -16.93
N ASP A 414 -2.82 -11.89 -17.29
CA ASP A 414 -3.15 -10.69 -16.49
C ASP A 414 -1.90 -10.02 -15.85
N PRO A 415 -0.89 -9.59 -16.63
CA PRO A 415 0.28 -8.95 -16.05
C PRO A 415 -0.09 -7.69 -15.28
N ALA A 416 0.52 -7.50 -14.11
CA ALA A 416 0.18 -6.40 -13.21
C ALA A 416 1.40 -5.92 -12.41
N TYR A 417 1.28 -4.72 -11.83
CA TYR A 417 2.34 -4.09 -11.02
C TYR A 417 3.68 -3.98 -11.78
N LEU A 418 3.61 -3.64 -13.07
CA LEU A 418 4.79 -3.43 -13.91
C LEU A 418 5.69 -2.37 -13.29
N ILE A 419 6.97 -2.70 -13.14
CA ILE A 419 7.98 -1.78 -12.63
C ILE A 419 9.32 -1.99 -13.32
N ALA A 420 9.94 -0.89 -13.74
CA ALA A 420 11.31 -0.90 -14.23
C ALA A 420 12.30 -0.97 -13.07
N VAL A 421 13.24 -1.91 -13.12
CA VAL A 421 14.39 -2.01 -12.21
C VAL A 421 15.64 -2.12 -13.07
N GLY A 422 16.33 -0.99 -13.24
CA GLY A 422 17.40 -0.89 -14.24
C GLY A 422 16.88 -1.18 -15.66
N PRO A 423 17.50 -2.09 -16.43
CA PRO A 423 17.08 -2.43 -17.79
C PRO A 423 16.02 -3.55 -17.86
N LYS A 424 15.50 -4.02 -16.71
CA LYS A 424 14.54 -5.13 -16.66
C LYS A 424 13.17 -4.62 -16.23
N LEU A 425 12.14 -5.27 -16.74
CA LEU A 425 10.80 -5.21 -16.18
C LEU A 425 10.63 -6.30 -15.11
N PHE A 426 9.96 -5.95 -14.01
CA PHE A 426 9.38 -6.90 -13.07
C PHE A 426 7.87 -6.70 -13.02
N PHE A 427 7.13 -7.80 -12.86
CA PHE A 427 5.67 -7.78 -12.84
C PHE A 427 5.12 -9.05 -12.18
N ALA A 428 3.84 -9.01 -11.80
CA ALA A 428 3.10 -10.20 -11.40
C ALA A 428 2.33 -10.75 -12.61
N ALA A 429 2.34 -12.07 -12.84
CA ALA A 429 1.56 -12.71 -13.90
C ALA A 429 1.25 -14.18 -13.57
N ARG A 430 0.31 -14.77 -14.31
CA ARG A 430 -0.12 -16.17 -14.20
C ARG A 430 0.25 -16.92 -15.48
N ASP A 431 0.70 -18.16 -15.37
CA ASP A 431 1.00 -19.03 -16.53
C ASP A 431 -0.03 -20.17 -16.72
N GLY A 432 -1.15 -20.11 -15.99
CA GLY A 432 -2.17 -21.15 -15.99
C GLY A 432 -1.79 -22.43 -15.22
N VAL A 433 -0.58 -22.50 -14.65
CA VAL A 433 -0.09 -23.60 -13.80
C VAL A 433 0.04 -23.15 -12.35
N HIS A 434 0.68 -22.00 -12.15
CA HIS A 434 0.93 -21.36 -10.85
C HIS A 434 -0.09 -20.24 -10.57
N GLY A 435 -0.04 -19.69 -9.36
CA GLY A 435 -0.78 -18.49 -9.00
C GLY A 435 -0.24 -17.24 -9.72
N ALA A 436 -0.60 -16.06 -9.23
CA ALA A 436 0.08 -14.84 -9.67
C ALA A 436 1.47 -14.79 -9.01
N GLU A 437 2.53 -14.99 -9.79
CA GLU A 437 3.92 -15.08 -9.31
C GLU A 437 4.77 -13.90 -9.80
N LEU A 438 6.01 -13.80 -9.31
CA LEU A 438 6.96 -12.79 -9.78
C LEU A 438 7.61 -13.21 -11.10
N TRP A 439 7.47 -12.37 -12.11
CA TRP A 439 8.09 -12.52 -13.42
C TRP A 439 9.06 -11.38 -13.69
N THR A 440 10.03 -11.64 -14.57
CA THR A 440 10.90 -10.62 -15.13
C THR A 440 10.94 -10.72 -16.65
N SER A 441 11.16 -9.60 -17.32
CA SER A 441 11.31 -9.54 -18.78
C SER A 441 12.38 -8.53 -19.19
N ASP A 442 13.11 -8.84 -20.25
CA ASP A 442 13.97 -7.90 -20.99
C ASP A 442 13.34 -7.41 -22.30
N GLY A 443 12.06 -7.76 -22.54
CA GLY A 443 11.32 -7.43 -23.76
C GLY A 443 11.37 -8.50 -24.83
N THR A 444 12.04 -9.62 -24.57
CA THR A 444 12.05 -10.79 -25.46
C THR A 444 11.35 -11.99 -24.83
N GLU A 445 10.80 -12.88 -25.65
CA GLU A 445 10.23 -14.16 -25.21
C GLU A 445 11.26 -14.95 -24.36
N ALA A 446 12.51 -15.07 -24.82
CA ALA A 446 13.55 -15.83 -24.11
C ALA A 446 13.99 -15.20 -22.78
N GLY A 447 13.84 -13.88 -22.64
CA GLY A 447 14.16 -13.15 -21.41
C GLY A 447 12.95 -12.94 -20.50
N THR A 448 11.78 -13.45 -20.87
CA THR A 448 10.56 -13.41 -20.08
C THR A 448 10.44 -14.71 -19.31
N VAL A 449 10.62 -14.63 -17.99
CA VAL A 449 10.76 -15.83 -17.15
C VAL A 449 10.11 -15.64 -15.79
N LEU A 450 9.49 -16.74 -15.31
CA LEU A 450 9.11 -16.89 -13.92
C LEU A 450 10.38 -16.85 -13.07
N VAL A 451 10.44 -15.93 -12.11
CA VAL A 451 11.61 -15.81 -11.23
C VAL A 451 11.68 -17.01 -10.27
N GLU A 452 10.59 -17.25 -9.55
CA GLU A 452 10.40 -18.38 -8.65
C GLU A 452 8.90 -18.53 -8.31
N ASP A 453 8.43 -19.77 -8.12
CA ASP A 453 7.09 -20.07 -7.60
C ASP A 453 7.11 -19.91 -6.08
N ILE A 454 6.74 -18.72 -5.60
CA ILE A 454 6.83 -18.36 -4.19
C ILE A 454 5.44 -18.39 -3.55
N SER A 455 4.40 -17.93 -4.25
CA SER A 455 3.09 -17.72 -3.64
C SER A 455 2.39 -19.04 -3.31
N SER A 456 1.71 -19.06 -2.16
CA SER A 456 1.12 -20.30 -1.64
C SER A 456 -0.26 -20.68 -2.17
N SER A 457 -0.86 -19.84 -3.02
CA SER A 457 -2.22 -20.09 -3.52
C SER A 457 -2.26 -20.00 -5.04
N ASN A 458 -2.59 -21.13 -5.69
CA ASN A 458 -2.89 -21.17 -7.12
C ASN A 458 -4.18 -20.40 -7.49
N ASP A 459 -4.89 -19.80 -6.53
CA ASP A 459 -6.31 -19.46 -6.71
C ASP A 459 -6.67 -17.98 -6.47
N THR A 460 -5.75 -17.11 -6.01
CA THR A 460 -6.12 -15.69 -5.79
C THR A 460 -5.10 -14.67 -6.26
N TYR A 461 -5.58 -13.60 -6.90
CA TYR A 461 -4.79 -12.42 -7.30
C TYR A 461 -4.16 -11.70 -6.09
N TYR A 462 -4.69 -11.95 -4.89
CA TYR A 462 -4.33 -11.25 -3.66
C TYR A 462 -3.15 -11.87 -2.91
N SER A 463 -2.68 -13.06 -3.28
CA SER A 463 -1.48 -13.69 -2.68
C SER A 463 -0.19 -13.39 -3.45
N GLY A 464 -0.29 -12.88 -4.68
CA GLY A 464 0.87 -12.61 -5.53
C GLY A 464 1.74 -11.44 -5.07
N PRO A 465 2.85 -11.18 -5.78
CA PRO A 465 3.74 -10.07 -5.49
C PRO A 465 2.99 -8.72 -5.43
N GLY A 466 3.33 -7.88 -4.47
CA GLY A 466 2.73 -6.56 -4.31
C GLY A 466 3.65 -5.56 -3.62
N GLY A 467 3.34 -4.27 -3.73
CA GLY A 467 4.16 -3.21 -3.13
C GLY A 467 5.59 -3.22 -3.67
N MET A 468 5.74 -3.23 -4.99
CA MET A 468 7.04 -3.27 -5.66
C MET A 468 7.70 -1.89 -5.72
N ALA A 469 9.02 -1.84 -5.53
CA ALA A 469 9.84 -0.66 -5.76
C ALA A 469 11.26 -1.04 -6.22
N ASP A 470 11.88 -0.19 -7.05
CA ASP A 470 13.32 -0.23 -7.28
C ASP A 470 14.05 0.38 -6.07
N VAL A 471 14.93 -0.41 -5.46
CA VAL A 471 15.80 0.03 -4.35
C VAL A 471 17.25 -0.24 -4.75
N GLY A 472 17.85 0.73 -5.43
CA GLY A 472 19.26 0.68 -5.79
C GLY A 472 19.59 -0.37 -6.87
N GLY A 473 18.67 -0.65 -7.78
CA GLY A 473 18.80 -1.64 -8.85
C GLY A 473 18.41 -3.06 -8.43
N THR A 474 17.75 -3.21 -7.29
CA THR A 474 17.19 -4.47 -6.80
C THR A 474 15.71 -4.27 -6.53
N LEU A 475 14.88 -5.22 -6.96
CA LEU A 475 13.46 -5.18 -6.66
C LEU A 475 13.26 -5.42 -5.16
N PHE A 476 12.54 -4.52 -4.50
CA PHE A 476 11.94 -4.75 -3.19
C PHE A 476 10.43 -4.95 -3.37
N PHE A 477 9.86 -5.99 -2.76
CA PHE A 477 8.44 -6.31 -2.90
C PHE A 477 7.93 -7.04 -1.66
N SER A 478 6.64 -7.37 -1.65
CA SER A 478 6.03 -8.23 -0.64
C SER A 478 5.29 -9.38 -1.28
N ILE A 479 5.32 -10.55 -0.65
CA ILE A 479 4.58 -11.73 -1.10
C ILE A 479 4.34 -12.69 0.08
N ASP A 480 3.29 -13.51 -0.02
CA ASP A 480 2.96 -14.55 0.94
C ASP A 480 3.40 -15.93 0.44
N ASP A 481 4.42 -16.50 1.09
CA ASP A 481 4.98 -17.84 0.77
C ASP A 481 4.16 -19.01 1.37
N GLY A 482 3.06 -18.71 2.07
CA GLY A 482 2.19 -19.68 2.75
C GLY A 482 2.71 -20.20 4.07
N VAL A 483 3.91 -19.78 4.48
CA VAL A 483 4.54 -20.14 5.74
C VAL A 483 4.59 -18.92 6.66
N HIS A 484 5.02 -17.78 6.12
CA HIS A 484 5.33 -16.58 6.89
C HIS A 484 4.24 -15.48 6.79
N GLY A 485 3.20 -15.69 5.98
CA GLY A 485 2.29 -14.60 5.61
C GLY A 485 2.97 -13.64 4.63
N ARG A 486 2.33 -12.49 4.33
CA ARG A 486 2.91 -11.50 3.42
C ARG A 486 4.01 -10.72 4.12
N GLU A 487 5.24 -10.96 3.69
CA GLU A 487 6.47 -10.41 4.27
C GLU A 487 7.28 -9.65 3.21
N PRO A 488 8.32 -8.89 3.57
CA PRO A 488 9.19 -8.19 2.62
C PRO A 488 10.21 -9.13 1.97
N TRP A 489 10.43 -8.97 0.67
CA TRP A 489 11.34 -9.76 -0.16
C TRP A 489 12.17 -8.86 -1.07
N THR A 490 13.31 -9.39 -1.53
CA THR A 490 14.10 -8.78 -2.60
C THR A 490 14.35 -9.74 -3.74
N SER A 491 14.54 -9.21 -4.96
CA SER A 491 14.92 -9.99 -6.15
C SER A 491 15.82 -9.21 -7.10
N ASP A 492 16.79 -9.89 -7.72
CA ASP A 492 17.56 -9.42 -8.87
C ASP A 492 17.03 -9.96 -10.23
N GLY A 493 15.91 -10.69 -10.18
CA GLY A 493 15.30 -11.38 -11.32
C GLY A 493 15.77 -12.82 -11.51
N THR A 494 16.51 -13.37 -10.55
CA THR A 494 16.89 -14.79 -10.53
C THR A 494 16.39 -15.47 -9.26
N ALA A 495 16.16 -16.78 -9.30
CA ALA A 495 15.78 -17.55 -8.10
C ALA A 495 16.85 -17.44 -6.99
N ASP A 496 18.14 -17.57 -7.32
CA ASP A 496 19.23 -17.46 -6.33
C ASP A 496 19.33 -16.06 -5.68
N GLY A 497 18.96 -15.02 -6.42
CA GLY A 497 18.91 -13.64 -5.94
C GLY A 497 17.57 -13.24 -5.33
N THR A 498 16.64 -14.18 -5.17
CA THR A 498 15.31 -13.93 -4.60
C THR A 498 15.20 -14.51 -3.20
N SER A 499 14.86 -13.68 -2.22
CA SER A 499 14.74 -14.16 -0.83
C SER A 499 13.92 -13.20 0.06
N MET A 500 13.34 -13.77 1.11
CA MET A 500 12.66 -13.01 2.17
C MET A 500 13.69 -12.21 2.95
N VAL A 501 13.45 -10.91 3.08
CA VAL A 501 14.29 -9.98 3.84
C VAL A 501 14.19 -10.27 5.33
N ALA A 502 12.96 -10.39 5.84
CA ALA A 502 12.67 -10.67 7.24
C ALA A 502 11.24 -11.18 7.39
N ASP A 503 11.03 -12.13 8.30
CA ASP A 503 9.71 -12.41 8.89
C ASP A 503 9.49 -11.39 10.02
N ILE A 504 8.91 -10.23 9.70
CA ILE A 504 8.72 -9.14 10.65
C ILE A 504 7.67 -9.56 11.69
N ASN A 505 6.56 -10.15 11.25
CA ASN A 505 5.50 -10.63 12.14
C ASN A 505 5.59 -12.14 12.38
N ALA A 506 6.68 -12.55 13.04
CA ALA A 506 6.93 -13.95 13.35
C ALA A 506 5.94 -14.59 14.35
N GLY A 507 4.80 -13.96 14.67
CA GLY A 507 3.76 -14.47 15.57
C GLY A 507 4.21 -14.69 17.02
N GLY A 508 5.39 -14.19 17.39
CA GLY A 508 6.13 -14.58 18.61
C GLY A 508 5.63 -13.99 19.93
N GLY A 509 4.62 -13.14 19.88
CA GLY A 509 4.04 -12.54 21.08
C GLY A 509 3.24 -13.54 21.90
N PHE A 510 3.59 -13.64 23.19
CA PHE A 510 2.78 -14.37 24.16
C PHE A 510 2.77 -13.69 25.52
N ARG A 511 1.61 -13.71 26.18
CA ARG A 511 1.43 -13.13 27.52
C ARG A 511 1.01 -14.21 28.52
N VAL A 512 1.78 -14.30 29.61
CA VAL A 512 1.45 -15.16 30.77
C VAL A 512 0.69 -14.33 31.79
N ALA A 513 -0.56 -14.70 32.07
CA ALA A 513 -1.40 -13.98 33.02
C ALA A 513 -0.79 -13.97 34.44
N SER A 514 -0.86 -12.82 35.11
CA SER A 514 -0.43 -12.69 36.51
C SER A 514 -1.40 -13.38 37.48
N LYS A 515 -2.70 -13.42 37.14
CA LYS A 515 -3.73 -14.11 37.91
C LYS A 515 -3.73 -15.60 37.59
N VAL A 516 -3.76 -16.43 38.63
CA VAL A 516 -3.76 -17.88 38.51
C VAL A 516 -4.92 -18.51 39.28
N LYS A 517 -5.35 -19.70 38.85
CA LYS A 517 -6.34 -20.51 39.58
C LYS A 517 -5.62 -21.66 40.27
N GLN A 518 -5.58 -21.64 41.61
CA GLN A 518 -5.06 -22.76 42.39
C GLN A 518 -6.01 -23.96 42.38
N ASP A 519 -5.45 -25.16 42.25
CA ASP A 519 -6.11 -26.40 42.62
C ASP A 519 -5.46 -26.95 43.90
N THR A 520 -6.11 -26.72 45.03
CA THR A 520 -5.58 -27.17 46.31
C THR A 520 -5.82 -28.64 46.61
N ARG A 521 -6.59 -29.36 45.78
CA ARG A 521 -6.77 -30.81 45.93
C ARG A 521 -5.61 -31.55 45.29
N GLU A 522 -5.17 -31.07 44.14
CA GLU A 522 -4.06 -31.66 43.38
C GLU A 522 -2.71 -31.01 43.68
N GLY A 523 -2.71 -29.85 44.34
CA GLY A 523 -1.49 -29.11 44.62
C GLY A 523 -0.90 -28.42 43.38
N SER A 524 -1.74 -28.09 42.40
CA SER A 524 -1.34 -27.53 41.11
C SER A 524 -1.86 -26.09 40.93
N VAL A 525 -1.35 -25.40 39.91
CA VAL A 525 -1.79 -24.04 39.54
C VAL A 525 -2.08 -24.01 38.04
N ARG A 526 -3.26 -23.50 37.66
CA ARG A 526 -3.60 -23.20 36.27
C ARG A 526 -3.33 -21.75 35.94
N VAL A 527 -2.61 -21.53 34.85
CA VAL A 527 -2.18 -20.21 34.37
C VAL A 527 -2.73 -20.01 32.96
N LYS A 528 -3.39 -18.87 32.71
CA LYS A 528 -3.82 -18.51 31.36
C LYS A 528 -2.64 -17.94 30.59
N VAL A 529 -2.49 -18.35 29.34
CA VAL A 529 -1.50 -17.84 28.40
C VAL A 529 -2.24 -17.42 27.14
N SER A 530 -1.97 -16.22 26.63
CA SER A 530 -2.37 -15.83 25.28
C SER A 530 -1.17 -15.86 24.36
N VAL A 531 -1.37 -16.34 23.13
CA VAL A 531 -0.38 -16.36 22.04
C VAL A 531 -0.98 -15.63 20.85
N GLU A 532 -0.12 -14.99 20.06
CA GLU A 532 -0.48 -14.17 18.90
C GLU A 532 -0.37 -14.94 17.57
N GLY A 533 0.04 -16.21 17.60
CA GLY A 533 0.09 -17.09 16.44
C GLY A 533 0.09 -18.57 16.78
N ALA A 534 0.15 -19.42 15.76
CA ALA A 534 0.39 -20.85 15.90
C ALA A 534 1.82 -21.10 16.42
N GLY A 535 2.02 -22.19 17.17
CA GLY A 535 3.34 -22.56 17.67
C GLY A 535 3.33 -23.45 18.90
N ARG A 536 4.51 -23.66 19.47
CA ARG A 536 4.75 -24.54 20.60
C ARG A 536 4.92 -23.76 21.90
N LEU A 537 4.00 -23.97 22.84
CA LEU A 537 4.09 -23.45 24.20
C LEU A 537 4.68 -24.49 25.16
N ALA A 538 5.86 -24.24 25.69
CA ALA A 538 6.55 -25.08 26.66
C ALA A 538 6.61 -24.43 28.06
N VAL A 539 6.46 -25.24 29.10
CA VAL A 539 6.73 -24.83 30.49
C VAL A 539 7.80 -25.73 31.09
N THR A 540 8.86 -25.09 31.59
CA THR A 540 10.02 -25.78 32.17
C THR A 540 10.38 -25.22 33.54
N PRO A 541 11.03 -26.02 34.41
CA PRO A 541 11.59 -25.54 35.66
C PRO A 541 12.56 -24.38 35.47
N ALA A 542 12.42 -23.34 36.29
CA ALA A 542 13.43 -22.29 36.46
C ALA A 542 13.99 -22.32 37.89
N GLY A 543 15.27 -21.93 38.05
CA GLY A 543 15.92 -21.84 39.36
C GLY A 543 15.91 -23.15 40.17
N GLY A 544 15.95 -24.31 39.52
CA GLY A 544 15.91 -25.63 40.18
C GLY A 544 14.55 -26.02 40.77
N SER A 545 13.47 -25.34 40.39
CA SER A 545 12.14 -25.57 40.96
C SER A 545 11.60 -26.98 40.67
N PRO A 546 11.00 -27.68 41.66
CA PRO A 546 10.58 -29.06 41.49
C PRO A 546 9.19 -29.15 40.82
N ILE A 547 9.09 -28.70 39.57
CA ILE A 547 7.89 -28.80 38.73
C ILE A 547 8.11 -29.70 37.51
N ARG A 548 7.04 -30.25 36.96
CA ARG A 548 7.08 -31.05 35.73
C ARG A 548 7.28 -30.15 34.51
N ARG A 549 7.87 -30.72 33.46
CA ARG A 549 7.91 -30.10 32.13
C ARG A 549 6.60 -30.41 31.42
N SER A 550 6.06 -29.45 30.68
CA SER A 550 4.91 -29.65 29.80
C SER A 550 5.12 -28.89 28.50
N ALA A 551 4.52 -29.37 27.42
CA ALA A 551 4.46 -28.63 26.16
C ALA A 551 3.10 -28.88 25.50
N GLN A 552 2.62 -27.89 24.77
CA GLN A 552 1.38 -27.93 24.01
C GLN A 552 1.64 -27.28 22.64
N GLU A 553 1.22 -27.95 21.57
CA GLU A 553 1.12 -27.34 20.25
C GLU A 553 -0.18 -26.53 20.17
N LEU A 554 -0.08 -25.32 19.62
CA LEU A 554 -1.19 -24.38 19.44
C LEU A 554 -1.35 -24.15 17.93
N PRO A 555 -2.51 -24.51 17.35
CA PRO A 555 -2.70 -24.44 15.90
C PRO A 555 -3.01 -23.03 15.39
N GLU A 556 -3.35 -22.08 16.26
CA GLU A 556 -3.75 -20.72 15.92
C GLU A 556 -3.53 -19.77 17.10
N ALA A 557 -3.61 -18.45 16.84
CA ALA A 557 -3.61 -17.42 17.86
C ALA A 557 -4.78 -17.59 18.84
N GLY A 558 -4.57 -17.28 20.12
CA GLY A 558 -5.66 -17.38 21.09
C GLY A 558 -5.22 -17.55 22.54
N ARG A 559 -6.16 -17.99 23.38
CA ARG A 559 -5.93 -18.20 24.82
C ARG A 559 -5.95 -19.69 25.16
N THR A 560 -4.87 -20.17 25.76
CA THR A 560 -4.78 -21.50 26.36
C THR A 560 -4.60 -21.42 27.88
N THR A 561 -4.69 -22.57 28.55
CA THR A 561 -4.40 -22.72 29.98
C THR A 561 -3.35 -23.78 30.19
N VAL A 562 -2.26 -23.44 30.87
CA VAL A 562 -1.22 -24.38 31.26
C VAL A 562 -1.30 -24.70 32.74
N THR A 563 -1.15 -25.99 33.08
CA THR A 563 -1.12 -26.45 34.46
C THR A 563 0.32 -26.63 34.93
N ILE A 564 0.68 -25.96 36.03
CA ILE A 564 1.96 -26.16 36.72
C ILE A 564 1.77 -27.23 37.79
N GLU A 565 2.40 -28.38 37.57
CA GLU A 565 2.37 -29.51 38.48
C GLU A 565 3.74 -29.70 39.16
N PRO A 566 3.79 -30.03 40.46
CA PRO A 566 5.04 -30.38 41.10
C PRO A 566 5.54 -31.78 40.66
N THR A 567 6.85 -31.99 40.70
CA THR A 567 7.44 -33.34 40.59
C THR A 567 7.10 -34.18 41.82
N ARG A 568 7.45 -35.47 41.83
CA ARG A 568 7.30 -36.31 43.04
C ARG A 568 8.01 -35.70 44.26
N ALA A 569 9.21 -35.15 44.07
CA ALA A 569 9.95 -34.46 45.12
C ALA A 569 9.24 -33.17 45.58
N GLY A 570 8.75 -32.36 44.64
CA GLY A 570 7.97 -31.16 44.96
C GLY A 570 6.68 -31.49 45.72
N MET A 571 5.99 -32.56 45.31
CA MET A 571 4.76 -33.01 45.96
C MET A 571 5.00 -33.49 47.39
N ARG A 572 6.14 -34.12 47.66
CA ARG A 572 6.54 -34.48 49.03
C ARG A 572 6.68 -33.23 49.91
N VAL A 573 7.40 -32.22 49.43
CA VAL A 573 7.54 -30.94 50.16
C VAL A 573 6.18 -30.27 50.35
N LEU A 574 5.32 -30.32 49.33
CA LEU A 574 3.99 -29.73 49.38
C LEU A 574 3.07 -30.42 50.41
N ARG A 575 3.13 -31.76 50.53
CA ARG A 575 2.42 -32.54 51.55
C ARG A 575 2.95 -32.28 52.97
N GLU A 576 4.26 -32.15 53.12
CA GLU A 576 4.89 -31.89 54.43
C GLU A 576 4.62 -30.47 54.93
N LYS A 577 4.62 -29.47 54.04
CA LYS A 577 4.59 -28.03 54.40
C LYS A 577 3.29 -27.31 54.06
N GLY A 578 2.36 -27.94 53.34
CA GLY A 578 1.12 -27.35 52.83
C GLY A 578 1.30 -26.27 51.74
N LYS A 579 2.54 -25.87 51.44
CA LYS A 579 2.89 -24.86 50.43
C LYS A 579 4.24 -25.16 49.76
N LEU A 580 4.35 -24.80 48.48
CA LEU A 580 5.58 -24.93 47.69
C LEU A 580 5.73 -23.69 46.80
N ARG A 581 6.86 -22.98 46.92
CA ARG A 581 7.21 -21.88 46.01
C ARG A 581 8.01 -22.44 44.83
N VAL A 582 7.65 -22.06 43.63
CA VAL A 582 8.27 -22.53 42.38
C VAL A 582 8.43 -21.38 41.40
N GLN A 583 9.39 -21.50 40.50
CA GLN A 583 9.56 -20.68 39.32
C GLN A 583 9.37 -21.54 38.07
N ALA A 584 8.54 -21.06 37.16
CA ALA A 584 8.30 -21.69 35.87
C ALA A 584 8.74 -20.75 34.75
N ARG A 585 9.51 -21.26 33.80
CA ARG A 585 9.81 -20.61 32.53
C ARG A 585 8.77 -21.07 31.51
N PHE A 586 8.01 -20.11 31.00
CA PHE A 586 7.16 -20.31 29.84
C PHE A 586 7.98 -19.91 28.62
N SER A 587 7.99 -20.76 27.61
CA SER A 587 8.65 -20.52 26.33
C SER A 587 7.61 -20.72 25.24
N PHE A 588 7.40 -19.73 24.40
CA PHE A 588 6.59 -19.88 23.20
C PHE A 588 7.51 -19.81 21.98
N THR A 589 7.44 -20.83 21.14
CA THR A 589 8.10 -20.87 19.85
C THR A 589 7.02 -20.78 18.80
N PRO A 590 6.78 -19.62 18.18
CA PRO A 590 5.86 -19.54 17.06
C PRO A 590 6.35 -20.45 15.92
N CYS A 591 5.47 -20.81 15.00
CA CYS A 591 5.86 -21.40 13.73
C CYS A 591 6.76 -20.40 12.98
N GLY A 592 7.81 -20.85 12.26
CA GLY A 592 8.76 -19.97 11.54
C GLY A 592 9.71 -19.14 12.43
N GLY A 593 9.27 -18.68 13.60
CA GLY A 593 10.01 -17.74 14.44
C GLY A 593 10.83 -18.32 15.60
N ALA A 594 11.58 -17.43 16.25
CA ALA A 594 12.43 -17.77 17.40
C ALA A 594 11.64 -17.89 18.72
N ALA A 595 12.12 -18.75 19.63
CA ALA A 595 11.50 -18.94 20.93
C ALA A 595 11.66 -17.72 21.85
N SER A 596 10.56 -17.14 22.32
CA SER A 596 10.54 -16.13 23.37
C SER A 596 10.22 -16.76 24.73
N SER A 597 10.71 -16.19 25.85
CA SER A 597 10.48 -16.80 27.18
C SER A 597 10.28 -15.81 28.33
N VAL A 598 9.44 -16.21 29.28
CA VAL A 598 9.09 -15.42 30.46
C VAL A 598 9.14 -16.31 31.70
N VAL A 599 9.85 -15.86 32.74
CA VAL A 599 9.89 -16.55 34.05
C VAL A 599 8.87 -15.92 35.00
N ARG A 600 8.12 -16.77 35.70
CA ARG A 600 7.13 -16.36 36.72
C ARG A 600 7.24 -17.23 37.97
N GLY A 601 7.05 -16.60 39.13
CA GLY A 601 7.02 -17.26 40.43
C GLY A 601 5.59 -17.59 40.87
N TYR A 602 5.38 -18.78 41.41
CA TYR A 602 4.09 -19.24 41.91
C TYR A 602 4.22 -19.87 43.29
N THR A 603 3.14 -19.83 44.06
CA THR A 603 2.99 -20.64 45.28
C THR A 603 1.90 -21.66 45.04
N LEU A 604 2.24 -22.94 45.10
CA LEU A 604 1.31 -24.08 45.10
C LEU A 604 0.90 -24.34 46.54
N ARG A 605 -0.36 -24.76 46.77
CA ARG A 605 -0.88 -25.13 48.10
C ARG A 605 -1.64 -26.43 47.98
N LEU A 606 -1.62 -27.24 49.04
CA LEU A 606 -2.35 -28.50 49.13
C LEU A 606 -3.21 -28.47 50.41
N ARG A 607 -4.47 -28.85 50.29
CA ARG A 607 -5.45 -28.90 51.38
C ARG A 607 -5.34 -30.18 52.20
#